data_AF-A0A3S5DM40-F1
#
_entry.id   AF-A0A3S5DM40-F1
#
_cell.length_a   1.000
_cell.length_b   1.000
_cell.length_c   1.000
_cell.angle_alpha   90.00
_cell.angle_beta   90.00
_cell.angle_gamma   90.00
#
_symmetry.space_group_name_H-M   'P 1'
#
loop_
_entity.id
_entity.type
_entity.pdbx_description
1 polymer ?
#
loop_
_entity_poly.entity_id
_entity_poly.type
_entity_poly.pdbx_seq_one_letter_code
_entity_poly.pdbx_strand_id
1 'polypeptide(L)'
;MTPYQVNQQVVNATGNPDVKFMHCLPAFHNEHTKVGREIEMAYGLKGLEVTEEVFESAGSIVFDEAENRMHTIKAVMVATLGD
;
A
#
# COMPACT_ATOMS: atom_id res chain seq x y z
N MET A 1 -15.21 3.18 1.59
CA MET A 1 -13.88 3.56 2.11
C MET A 1 -13.61 5.06 2.02
N THR A 2 -14.45 5.87 1.34
CA THR A 2 -14.19 7.29 1.08
C THR A 2 -13.90 8.19 2.29
N PRO A 3 -14.42 7.96 3.53
CA PRO A 3 -13.98 8.76 4.68
C PRO A 3 -12.55 8.46 5.15
N TYR A 4 -11.96 7.34 4.72
CA TYR A 4 -10.70 6.81 5.26
C TYR A 4 -9.71 6.38 4.16
N GLN A 5 -9.95 6.76 2.90
CA GLN A 5 -9.01 6.49 1.82
C GLN A 5 -7.69 7.23 2.12
N VAL A 6 -6.58 6.52 2.04
CA VAL A 6 -5.26 7.13 2.21
C VAL A 6 -4.92 7.89 0.93
N ASN A 7 -5.11 9.20 0.99
CA ASN A 7 -4.83 10.13 -0.08
C ASN A 7 -3.90 11.24 0.44
N GLN A 8 -3.52 12.18 -0.43
CA GLN A 8 -2.59 13.24 -0.04
C GLN A 8 -3.13 14.13 1.09
N GLN A 9 -4.46 14.26 1.25
CA GLN A 9 -5.04 14.98 2.39
C GLN A 9 -4.73 14.28 3.71
N VAL A 10 -4.85 12.94 3.76
CA VAL A 10 -4.50 12.13 4.94
C VAL A 10 -3.00 12.22 5.24
N VAL A 11 -2.15 12.11 4.22
CA VAL A 11 -0.70 12.24 4.35
C VAL A 11 -0.33 13.62 4.91
N ASN A 12 -0.89 14.69 4.36
CA ASN A 12 -0.66 16.05 4.83
C ASN A 12 -1.20 16.29 6.25
N ALA A 13 -2.33 15.68 6.60
CA ALA A 13 -2.95 15.81 7.92
C ALA A 13 -2.09 15.24 9.05
N THR A 14 -1.10 14.38 8.73
CA THR A 14 -0.14 13.91 9.74
C THR A 14 0.76 15.02 10.28
N GLY A 15 0.96 16.10 9.52
CA GLY A 15 1.89 17.18 9.87
C GLY A 15 3.36 16.75 9.89
N ASN A 16 3.68 15.53 9.45
CA ASN A 16 5.02 14.97 9.47
C ASN A 16 5.60 14.91 8.04
N PRO A 17 6.67 15.68 7.74
CA PRO A 17 7.30 15.64 6.42
C PRO A 17 7.96 14.29 6.09
N ASP A 18 8.31 13.49 7.11
CA ASP A 18 8.96 12.20 6.97
C ASP A 18 7.98 11.01 6.98
N VAL A 19 6.67 11.28 6.92
CA VAL A 19 5.64 10.24 6.93
C VAL A 19 5.86 9.23 5.80
N LYS A 20 5.69 7.95 6.12
CA LYS A 20 5.80 6.84 5.17
C LYS A 20 4.44 6.16 5.01
N PHE A 21 4.19 5.68 3.80
CA PHE A 21 3.04 4.86 3.47
C PHE A 21 3.47 3.39 3.33
N MET A 22 2.70 2.50 3.97
CA MET A 22 2.89 1.05 4.00
C MET A 22 1.59 0.35 3.57
N HIS A 23 1.72 -0.80 2.94
CA HIS A 23 0.61 -1.62 2.47
C HIS A 23 1.11 -3.04 2.17
N CYS A 24 0.43 -4.05 2.71
CA CYS A 24 0.87 -5.45 2.61
C CYS A 24 0.77 -6.10 1.22
N LEU A 25 0.08 -5.43 0.29
CA LEU A 25 -0.21 -5.84 -1.10
C LEU A 25 -1.14 -7.07 -1.23
N PRO A 26 -1.86 -7.24 -2.37
CA PRO A 26 -2.02 -6.28 -3.47
C PRO A 26 -2.88 -5.07 -3.08
N ALA A 27 -2.66 -3.92 -3.71
CA ALA A 27 -3.44 -2.69 -3.51
C ALA A 27 -4.29 -2.37 -4.75
N PHE A 28 -5.49 -1.82 -4.55
CA PHE A 28 -6.32 -1.17 -5.56
C PHE A 28 -6.03 0.33 -5.57
N HIS A 29 -4.93 0.73 -6.19
CA HIS A 29 -4.48 2.12 -6.26
C HIS A 29 -4.81 2.81 -7.60
N ASN A 30 -5.11 2.02 -8.64
CA ASN A 30 -5.52 2.48 -9.98
C ASN A 30 -6.41 1.46 -10.71
N GLU A 31 -6.77 1.77 -11.95
CA GLU A 31 -7.59 0.98 -12.85
C GLU A 31 -6.80 -0.02 -13.71
N HIS A 32 -5.50 -0.21 -13.51
CA HIS A 32 -4.69 -1.04 -14.42
C HIS A 32 -4.96 -2.56 -14.32
N THR A 33 -5.75 -2.98 -13.33
CA THR A 33 -6.20 -4.36 -13.18
C THR A 33 -7.63 -4.55 -13.67
N LYS A 34 -8.02 -5.79 -14.02
CA LYS A 34 -9.42 -6.10 -14.39
C LYS A 34 -10.40 -5.63 -13.32
N VAL A 35 -10.12 -5.96 -12.06
CA VAL A 35 -10.95 -5.58 -10.92
C VAL A 35 -10.93 -4.06 -10.69
N GLY A 36 -9.78 -3.40 -10.84
CA GLY A 36 -9.66 -1.94 -10.75
C GLY A 36 -10.55 -1.23 -11.77
N ARG A 37 -10.57 -1.67 -13.03
CA ARG A 37 -11.48 -1.12 -14.05
C ARG A 37 -12.95 -1.35 -13.72
N GLU A 38 -13.30 -2.54 -13.24
CA GLU A 38 -14.69 -2.85 -12.85
C GLU A 38 -15.15 -1.93 -11.71
N ILE A 39 -14.28 -1.66 -10.73
CA ILE A 39 -14.55 -0.71 -9.63
C ILE A 39 -14.73 0.71 -10.16
N GLU A 40 -13.85 1.18 -11.04
CA GLU A 40 -13.97 2.52 -11.62
C GLU A 40 -15.26 2.66 -12.43
N MET A 41 -15.60 1.68 -13.28
CA MET A 41 -16.82 1.72 -14.07
C MET A 41 -18.09 1.69 -13.22
N ALA A 42 -18.10 0.92 -12.13
CA ALA A 42 -19.28 0.77 -11.27
C ALA A 42 -19.46 1.93 -10.29
N TYR A 43 -18.37 2.53 -9.81
CA TYR A 43 -18.40 3.48 -8.68
C TYR A 43 -17.73 4.82 -8.97
N GLY A 44 -17.08 4.99 -10.12
CA GLY A 44 -16.33 6.21 -10.46
C GLY A 44 -15.10 6.45 -9.60
N LEU A 45 -14.59 5.42 -8.91
CA LEU A 45 -13.47 5.52 -7.98
C LEU A 45 -12.15 5.15 -8.67
N LYS A 46 -11.19 6.07 -8.63
CA LYS A 46 -9.80 5.86 -9.05
C LYS A 46 -8.95 5.56 -7.82
N GLY A 47 -8.67 4.27 -7.62
CA GLY A 47 -8.15 3.76 -6.35
C GLY A 47 -9.25 3.61 -5.28
N LEU A 48 -9.10 2.63 -4.40
CA LEU A 48 -10.11 2.28 -3.38
C LEU A 48 -9.60 2.65 -1.97
N GLU A 49 -8.64 1.91 -1.44
CA GLU A 49 -8.05 2.15 -0.11
C GLU A 49 -6.92 3.18 -0.12
N VAL A 50 -6.24 3.35 -1.25
CA VAL A 50 -5.16 4.30 -1.45
C VAL A 50 -5.25 4.92 -2.85
N THR A 51 -4.83 6.17 -3.00
CA THR A 51 -4.72 6.81 -4.32
C THR A 51 -3.39 6.48 -5.00
N GLU A 52 -3.37 6.45 -6.33
CA GLU A 52 -2.15 6.31 -7.14
C GLU A 52 -1.04 7.26 -6.68
N GLU A 53 -1.38 8.53 -6.44
CA GLU A 53 -0.44 9.56 -6.00
C GLU A 53 0.31 9.17 -4.73
N VAL A 54 -0.38 8.61 -3.72
CA VAL A 54 0.27 8.19 -2.48
C VAL A 54 1.06 6.90 -2.70
N PHE A 55 0.50 5.95 -3.44
CA PHE A 55 1.11 4.65 -3.70
C PHE A 55 2.45 4.78 -4.46
N GLU A 56 2.52 5.67 -5.45
CA GLU A 56 3.72 5.92 -6.28
C GLU A 56 4.58 7.08 -5.74
N SER A 57 4.23 7.66 -4.59
CA SER A 57 5.00 8.76 -3.98
C SER A 57 6.35 8.29 -3.44
N ALA A 58 7.29 9.22 -3.28
CA ALA A 58 8.55 8.97 -2.58
C ALA A 58 8.38 8.62 -1.08
N GLY A 59 7.18 8.83 -0.52
CA GLY A 59 6.83 8.40 0.84
C GLY A 59 6.42 6.92 0.92
N SER A 60 6.14 6.28 -0.21
CA SER A 60 5.73 4.87 -0.28
C SER A 60 6.94 3.95 -0.11
N ILE A 61 6.83 3.01 0.83
CA ILE A 61 7.85 1.98 1.10
C ILE A 61 7.27 0.55 0.95
N VAL A 62 6.17 0.42 0.19
CA VAL A 62 5.41 -0.84 0.05
C VAL A 62 6.23 -1.98 -0.55
N PHE A 63 7.19 -1.67 -1.44
CA PHE A 63 8.05 -2.69 -2.04
C PHE A 63 9.17 -3.14 -1.09
N ASP A 64 9.74 -2.24 -0.30
CA ASP A 64 10.68 -2.60 0.76
C ASP A 64 9.98 -3.46 1.83
N GLU A 65 8.75 -3.10 2.21
CA GLU A 65 7.90 -3.91 3.09
C GLU A 65 7.64 -5.31 2.50
N ALA A 66 7.32 -5.39 1.21
CA ALA A 66 7.08 -6.65 0.52
C ALA A 66 8.33 -7.54 0.49
N GLU A 67 9.51 -6.98 0.20
CA GLU A 67 10.78 -7.71 0.23
C GLU A 67 11.09 -8.23 1.65
N ASN A 68 10.82 -7.43 2.67
CA ASN A 68 11.03 -7.80 4.08
C ASN A 68 10.20 -9.00 4.55
N ARG A 69 9.16 -9.41 3.81
CA ARG A 69 8.46 -10.68 4.04
C ARG A 69 9.41 -11.88 3.90
N MET A 70 10.34 -11.86 2.94
CA MET A 70 11.31 -12.95 2.76
C MET A 70 12.28 -13.01 3.94
N HIS A 71 12.79 -11.86 4.37
CA HIS A 71 13.75 -11.77 5.47
C HIS A 71 13.15 -12.20 6.80
N THR A 72 11.93 -11.75 7.11
CA THR A 72 11.24 -12.11 8.34
C THR A 72 10.87 -13.59 8.39
N ILE A 73 10.38 -14.18 7.28
CA ILE A 73 10.12 -15.62 7.19
C ILE A 73 11.42 -16.43 7.33
N LYS A 74 12.53 -15.97 6.73
CA LYS A 74 13.86 -16.58 6.91
C LYS A 74 14.28 -16.61 8.38
N ALA A 75 14.12 -15.50 9.09
CA ALA A 75 14.44 -15.43 10.52
C ALA A 75 13.60 -16.42 11.34
N VAL A 76 12.30 -16.53 11.06
CA VAL A 76 11.43 -17.52 11.71
C VAL A 76 11.92 -18.95 11.45
N MET A 77 12.26 -19.30 10.21
CA MET A 77 12.80 -20.63 9.88
C MET A 77 14.11 -20.92 10.60
N VAL A 78 15.06 -19.98 10.61
CA VAL A 78 16.35 -20.15 11.32
C VAL A 78 16.11 -20.32 12.83
N ALA A 79 15.23 -19.53 13.44
CA ALA A 79 14.98 -19.61 14.88
C ALA A 79 14.26 -20.90 15.31
N THR A 80 13.51 -21.54 14.41
CA THR A 80 12.66 -22.70 14.75
C THR A 80 13.16 -24.03 14.20
N LEU A 81 13.96 -24.00 13.12
CA LEU A 81 14.46 -25.16 12.40
C LEU A 81 15.96 -25.09 12.11
N GLY A 82 16.65 -24.02 12.52
CA GLY A 82 18.11 -23.95 12.44
C GLY A 82 18.75 -24.68 13.61
N ASP A 83 19.74 -25.54 13.31
CA ASP A 83 20.54 -26.25 14.30
C ASP A 83 21.36 -25.30 15.20
#